data_AF-A8DPJ4-F1
#
_entry.id   AF-A8DPJ4-F1
#
_cell.length_a   1.000
_cell.length_b   1.000
_cell.length_c   1.000
_cell.angle_alpha   90.00
_cell.angle_beta   90.00
_cell.angle_gamma   90.00
#
_symmetry.space_group_name_H-M   'P 1'
#
loop_
_entity.id
_entity.type
_entity.pdbx_description
1 polymer ?
#
loop_
_entity_poly.entity_id
_entity_poly.type
_entity_poly.pdbx_seq_one_letter_code
_entity_poly.pdbx_strand_id
1 'polypeptide(L)'
;QTGEWTISSLTDLPMNILSIALMMKLGLAPLHFWMPEVLQGISLPTGLILSTWQKIAPMTLLLQTSHLISLNLTIALGLTSIMVGGWGGIGQTQLRKIMAFSSIGHLGWIIIILKFDPQLSLLNFVLYIIMTAAMFMSLTTISATKMLEISTSWSKTPALTTTTMLILLSLAGLPPLTGFTPKLLITLELVKQNATLLAVAVMFISLLALFFYIRLTYIVTLTLSPNTPNSLLAWRTTTRSYSTTAIMNSMALILLPITPTLLLL
;
A
#
# COMPACT_ATOMS: atom_id res chain seq x y z
N GLN A 1 15.65 -30.75 -18.09
CA GLN A 1 14.21 -30.42 -17.96
C GLN A 1 13.58 -31.59 -17.24
N THR A 2 12.91 -31.38 -16.11
CA THR A 2 12.29 -32.45 -15.31
C THR A 2 11.06 -33.06 -16.00
N GLY A 3 10.51 -32.41 -17.03
CA GLY A 3 9.35 -32.91 -17.79
C GLY A 3 8.03 -32.84 -17.02
N GLU A 4 8.04 -32.24 -15.83
CA GLU A 4 6.90 -32.11 -14.93
C GLU A 4 6.32 -30.69 -14.99
N TRP A 5 5.00 -30.57 -14.83
CA TRP A 5 4.28 -29.29 -14.77
C TRP A 5 4.06 -28.82 -13.32
N THR A 6 4.82 -29.36 -12.38
CA THR A 6 4.74 -29.02 -10.95
C THR A 6 5.45 -27.70 -10.66
N ILE A 7 4.80 -26.80 -9.94
CA ILE A 7 5.33 -25.47 -9.59
C ILE A 7 6.57 -25.55 -8.68
N SER A 8 6.72 -26.65 -7.93
CA SER A 8 7.72 -26.82 -6.87
C SER A 8 9.10 -27.28 -7.34
N SER A 9 9.28 -27.64 -8.62
CA SER A 9 10.52 -28.28 -9.11
C SER A 9 11.37 -27.38 -10.03
N LEU A 10 11.25 -26.06 -9.87
CA LEU A 10 12.08 -25.09 -10.61
C LEU A 10 13.50 -25.03 -10.05
N THR A 11 14.50 -25.01 -10.93
CA THR A 11 15.90 -24.75 -10.56
C THR A 11 16.16 -23.25 -10.36
N ASP A 12 17.30 -22.90 -9.75
CA ASP A 12 17.59 -21.53 -9.31
C ASP A 12 17.52 -20.48 -10.44
N LEU A 13 18.05 -20.79 -11.62
CA LEU A 13 18.10 -19.84 -12.75
C LEU A 13 16.72 -19.52 -13.34
N PRO A 14 15.89 -20.51 -13.74
CA PRO A 14 14.52 -20.23 -14.19
C PRO A 14 13.65 -19.64 -13.07
N MET A 15 13.90 -19.97 -11.79
CA MET A 15 13.18 -19.36 -10.68
C MET A 15 13.49 -17.87 -10.54
N ASN A 16 14.75 -17.46 -10.71
CA ASN A 16 15.12 -16.05 -10.71
C ASN A 16 14.42 -15.28 -11.84
N ILE A 17 14.37 -15.85 -13.05
CA ILE A 17 13.67 -15.23 -14.19
C ILE A 17 12.16 -15.12 -13.91
N LEU A 18 11.55 -16.18 -13.38
CA LEU A 18 10.14 -16.18 -12.99
C LEU A 18 9.84 -15.12 -11.93
N SER A 19 10.68 -15.02 -10.89
CA SER A 19 10.50 -14.03 -9.83
C SER A 19 10.60 -12.60 -10.37
N ILE A 20 11.55 -12.28 -11.27
CA ILE A 20 11.64 -10.97 -11.92
C ILE A 20 10.38 -10.67 -12.74
N ALA A 21 9.86 -11.65 -13.49
CA ALA A 21 8.64 -11.49 -14.27
C ALA A 21 7.39 -11.25 -13.40
N LEU A 22 7.27 -11.95 -12.27
CA LEU A 22 6.19 -11.72 -11.31
C LEU A 22 6.32 -10.36 -10.62
N MET A 23 7.54 -9.95 -10.27
CA MET A 23 7.79 -8.63 -9.68
C MET A 23 7.55 -7.48 -10.66
N MET A 24 7.77 -7.70 -11.97
CA MET A 24 7.34 -6.78 -13.03
C MET A 24 5.81 -6.61 -13.03
N LYS A 25 5.06 -7.73 -12.98
CA LYS A 25 3.58 -7.70 -12.93
C LYS A 25 3.04 -7.01 -11.67
N LEU A 26 3.73 -7.16 -10.54
CA LEU A 26 3.39 -6.44 -9.31
C LEU A 26 3.73 -4.95 -9.35
N GLY A 27 4.62 -4.53 -10.26
CA GLY A 27 5.04 -3.14 -10.44
C GLY A 27 6.16 -2.71 -9.49
N LEU A 28 7.04 -3.62 -9.07
CA LEU A 28 8.17 -3.29 -8.20
C LEU A 28 9.33 -2.65 -8.97
N ALA A 29 10.14 -1.89 -8.25
CA ALA A 29 11.38 -1.34 -8.81
C ALA A 29 12.37 -2.47 -9.15
N PRO A 30 13.15 -2.36 -10.23
CA PRO A 30 13.26 -1.21 -11.15
C PRO A 30 12.13 -1.12 -12.20
N LEU A 31 11.34 -2.18 -12.40
CA LEU A 31 10.30 -2.28 -13.44
C LEU A 31 8.96 -1.62 -13.06
N HIS A 32 9.02 -0.56 -12.25
CA HIS A 32 7.87 0.11 -11.65
C HIS A 32 7.26 1.22 -12.51
N PHE A 33 7.96 1.67 -13.57
CA PHE A 33 7.62 2.88 -14.32
C PHE A 33 6.21 2.89 -14.90
N TRP A 34 5.69 1.73 -15.29
CA TRP A 34 4.34 1.61 -15.86
C TRP A 34 3.24 1.91 -14.83
N MET A 35 3.47 1.61 -13.54
CA MET A 35 2.41 1.63 -12.52
C MET A 35 1.90 3.05 -12.22
N PRO A 36 2.75 4.08 -11.96
CA PRO A 36 2.27 5.44 -11.74
C PRO A 36 1.60 6.08 -12.97
N GLU A 37 2.06 5.77 -14.17
CA GLU A 37 1.52 6.34 -15.40
C GLU A 37 0.15 5.75 -15.73
N VAL A 38 0.02 4.42 -15.66
CA VAL A 38 -1.26 3.73 -15.89
C VAL A 38 -2.29 4.16 -14.85
N LEU A 39 -1.92 4.19 -13.56
CA LEU A 39 -2.84 4.65 -12.51
C LEU A 39 -3.30 6.09 -12.71
N GLN A 40 -2.45 6.97 -13.25
CA GLN A 40 -2.84 8.35 -13.51
C GLN A 40 -3.88 8.45 -14.64
N GLY A 41 -3.76 7.61 -15.68
CA GLY A 41 -4.61 7.64 -16.88
C GLY A 41 -5.98 6.97 -16.73
N ILE A 42 -6.19 6.16 -15.69
CA ILE A 42 -7.44 5.44 -15.46
C ILE A 42 -8.32 6.09 -14.37
N SER A 43 -9.60 5.71 -14.35
CA SER A 43 -10.55 6.14 -13.32
C SER A 43 -10.22 5.56 -11.95
N LEU A 44 -10.67 6.20 -10.87
CA LEU A 44 -10.48 5.72 -9.49
C LEU A 44 -11.00 4.28 -9.25
N PRO A 45 -12.21 3.85 -9.68
CA PRO A 45 -12.67 2.48 -9.46
C PRO A 45 -11.83 1.46 -10.24
N THR A 46 -11.41 1.77 -11.46
CA THR A 46 -10.48 0.90 -12.21
C THR A 46 -9.09 0.85 -11.56
N GLY A 47 -8.66 1.96 -10.95
CA GLY A 47 -7.42 2.01 -10.17
C GLY A 47 -7.46 1.15 -8.91
N LEU A 48 -8.63 1.05 -8.26
CA LEU A 48 -8.84 0.11 -7.16
C LEU A 48 -8.64 -1.34 -7.62
N ILE A 49 -9.26 -1.73 -8.74
CA ILE A 49 -9.12 -3.09 -9.30
C ILE A 49 -7.66 -3.40 -9.65
N LEU A 50 -6.97 -2.44 -10.28
CA LEU A 50 -5.57 -2.59 -10.67
C LEU A 50 -4.64 -2.70 -9.45
N SER A 51 -4.90 -1.92 -8.40
CA SER A 51 -4.07 -1.90 -7.19
C SER A 51 -4.36 -3.07 -6.23
N THR A 52 -5.50 -3.74 -6.33
CA THR A 52 -5.89 -4.85 -5.44
C THR A 52 -5.95 -6.18 -6.18
N TRP A 53 -6.95 -6.35 -7.04
CA TRP A 53 -7.26 -7.62 -7.71
C TRP A 53 -6.12 -8.14 -8.57
N GLN A 54 -5.50 -7.27 -9.38
CA GLN A 54 -4.42 -7.67 -10.28
C GLN A 54 -3.14 -8.10 -9.56
N LYS A 55 -2.99 -7.76 -8.27
CA LYS A 55 -1.84 -8.17 -7.45
C LYS A 55 -2.01 -9.54 -6.79
N ILE A 56 -3.24 -10.07 -6.72
CA ILE A 56 -3.53 -11.32 -6.01
C ILE A 56 -2.81 -12.50 -6.69
N ALA A 57 -3.04 -12.70 -7.99
CA ALA A 57 -2.48 -13.87 -8.70
C ALA A 57 -0.93 -13.90 -8.74
N PRO A 58 -0.21 -12.79 -9.02
CA PRO A 58 1.24 -12.79 -8.93
C PRO A 58 1.76 -13.02 -7.50
N MET A 59 1.07 -12.47 -6.49
CA MET A 59 1.46 -12.67 -5.09
C MET A 59 1.27 -14.12 -4.64
N THR A 60 0.18 -14.79 -5.04
CA THR A 60 -0.03 -16.21 -4.71
C THR A 60 1.05 -17.11 -5.29
N LEU A 61 1.53 -16.83 -6.51
CA LEU A 61 2.62 -17.59 -7.12
C LEU A 61 3.94 -17.36 -6.39
N LEU A 62 4.24 -16.13 -5.97
CA LEU A 62 5.43 -15.84 -5.16
C LEU A 62 5.37 -16.53 -3.79
N LEU A 63 4.19 -16.57 -3.16
CA LEU A 63 4.00 -17.29 -1.89
C LEU A 63 4.26 -18.79 -2.04
N GLN A 64 3.69 -19.42 -3.07
CA GLN A 64 3.88 -20.85 -3.36
C GLN A 64 5.35 -21.21 -3.67
N THR A 65 6.08 -20.28 -4.29
CA THR A 65 7.48 -20.47 -4.68
C THR A 65 8.49 -19.84 -3.72
N SER A 66 8.05 -19.34 -2.55
CA SER A 66 8.88 -18.62 -1.58
C SER A 66 10.15 -19.37 -1.20
N HIS A 67 10.06 -20.69 -0.98
CA HIS A 67 11.21 -21.54 -0.64
C HIS A 67 12.26 -21.65 -1.75
N LEU A 68 11.91 -21.37 -3.01
CA LEU A 68 12.81 -21.49 -4.17
C LEU A 68 13.46 -20.14 -4.57
N ILE A 69 12.89 -19.00 -4.16
CA ILE A 69 13.39 -17.68 -4.59
C ILE A 69 14.75 -17.36 -3.95
N SER A 70 15.67 -16.75 -4.70
CA SER A 70 16.94 -16.29 -4.14
C SER A 70 16.75 -15.12 -3.16
N LEU A 71 17.34 -15.24 -1.97
CA LEU A 71 17.24 -14.23 -0.90
C LEU A 71 17.79 -12.87 -1.37
N ASN A 72 18.97 -12.86 -2.01
CA ASN A 72 19.62 -11.63 -2.48
C ASN A 72 18.73 -10.84 -3.45
N LEU A 73 18.01 -11.54 -4.34
CA LEU A 73 17.10 -10.92 -5.30
C LEU A 73 15.91 -10.27 -4.59
N THR A 74 15.29 -10.96 -3.62
CA THR A 74 14.17 -10.41 -2.84
C THR A 74 14.57 -9.18 -2.05
N ILE A 75 15.75 -9.19 -1.42
CA ILE A 75 16.27 -8.05 -0.66
C ILE A 75 16.56 -6.88 -1.58
N ALA A 76 17.23 -7.10 -2.72
CA ALA A 76 17.58 -6.04 -3.66
C ALA A 76 16.33 -5.35 -4.24
N LEU A 77 15.36 -6.13 -4.71
CA LEU A 77 14.12 -5.59 -5.30
C LEU A 77 13.19 -4.99 -4.23
N GLY A 78 13.17 -5.57 -3.03
CA GLY A 78 12.46 -5.03 -1.88
C GLY A 78 13.01 -3.66 -1.45
N LEU A 79 14.32 -3.54 -1.21
CA LEU A 79 14.92 -2.26 -0.79
C LEU A 79 14.77 -1.16 -1.84
N THR A 80 15.03 -1.49 -3.11
CA THR A 80 14.90 -0.53 -4.21
C THR A 80 13.46 -0.06 -4.38
N SER A 81 12.47 -0.94 -4.21
CA SER A 81 11.06 -0.54 -4.28
C SER A 81 10.61 0.34 -3.12
N ILE A 82 11.07 0.09 -1.89
CA ILE A 82 10.78 0.99 -0.75
C ILE A 82 11.40 2.37 -0.99
N MET A 83 12.63 2.42 -1.49
CA MET A 83 13.34 3.66 -1.78
C MET A 83 12.68 4.47 -2.91
N VAL A 84 12.36 3.82 -4.01
CA VAL A 84 11.67 4.44 -5.16
C VAL A 84 10.24 4.84 -4.79
N GLY A 85 9.52 4.03 -4.03
CA GLY A 85 8.19 4.38 -3.52
C GLY A 85 8.21 5.60 -2.62
N GLY A 86 9.22 5.70 -1.75
CA GLY A 86 9.45 6.88 -0.91
C GLY A 86 9.74 8.13 -1.74
N TRP A 87 10.83 8.12 -2.51
CA TRP A 87 11.25 9.31 -3.28
C TRP A 87 10.26 9.73 -4.36
N GLY A 88 9.68 8.77 -5.09
CA GLY A 88 8.73 9.04 -6.16
C GLY A 88 7.45 9.71 -5.68
N GLY A 89 7.02 9.44 -4.43
CA GLY A 89 5.82 10.02 -3.83
C GLY A 89 5.96 11.48 -3.40
N ILE A 90 7.18 11.92 -3.01
CA ILE A 90 7.42 13.26 -2.44
C ILE A 90 7.06 14.37 -3.43
N GLY A 91 7.29 14.20 -4.73
CA GLY A 91 7.04 15.24 -5.73
C GLY A 91 5.62 15.31 -6.29
N GLN A 92 4.74 14.35 -5.95
CA GLN A 92 3.46 14.19 -6.65
C GLN A 92 2.33 15.00 -6.00
N THR A 93 1.52 15.65 -6.83
CA THR A 93 0.28 16.35 -6.43
C THR A 93 -0.98 15.58 -6.81
N GLN A 94 -0.85 14.62 -7.73
CA GLN A 94 -1.94 13.75 -8.17
C GLN A 94 -2.10 12.59 -7.20
N LEU A 95 -3.29 12.42 -6.63
CA LEU A 95 -3.55 11.39 -5.62
C LEU A 95 -3.34 9.99 -6.19
N ARG A 96 -3.67 9.76 -7.47
CA ARG A 96 -3.47 8.45 -8.12
C ARG A 96 -2.01 8.05 -8.21
N LYS A 97 -1.11 9.00 -8.53
CA LYS A 97 0.34 8.74 -8.51
C LYS A 97 0.88 8.52 -7.10
N ILE A 98 0.39 9.27 -6.12
CA ILE A 98 0.77 9.04 -4.72
C ILE A 98 0.36 7.62 -4.29
N MET A 99 -0.87 7.19 -4.63
CA MET A 99 -1.31 5.82 -4.37
C MET A 99 -0.47 4.77 -5.12
N ALA A 100 -0.02 5.06 -6.35
CA ALA A 100 0.90 4.19 -7.07
C ALA A 100 2.22 4.01 -6.31
N PHE A 101 2.88 5.11 -5.92
CA PHE A 101 4.14 5.06 -5.18
C PHE A 101 3.99 4.42 -3.80
N SER A 102 2.86 4.63 -3.12
CA SER A 102 2.55 3.87 -1.90
C SER A 102 2.50 2.37 -2.15
N SER A 103 1.86 1.92 -3.24
CA SER A 103 1.78 0.50 -3.56
C SER A 103 3.16 -0.12 -3.81
N ILE A 104 4.06 0.63 -4.47
CA ILE A 104 5.43 0.19 -4.73
C ILE A 104 6.18 0.02 -3.39
N GLY A 105 6.04 0.99 -2.47
CA GLY A 105 6.68 0.92 -1.16
C GLY A 105 6.14 -0.21 -0.28
N HIS A 106 4.82 -0.38 -0.20
CA HIS A 106 4.21 -1.47 0.58
C HIS A 106 4.55 -2.85 0.02
N LEU A 107 4.55 -3.02 -1.31
CA LEU A 107 4.99 -4.27 -1.93
C LEU A 107 6.46 -4.57 -1.65
N GLY A 108 7.31 -3.55 -1.55
CA GLY A 108 8.70 -3.73 -1.14
C GLY A 108 8.82 -4.37 0.25
N TRP A 109 8.04 -3.89 1.22
CA TRP A 109 7.96 -4.53 2.55
C TRP A 109 7.50 -5.98 2.48
N ILE A 110 6.48 -6.26 1.66
CA ILE A 110 5.92 -7.61 1.50
C ILE A 110 6.96 -8.58 0.92
N ILE A 111 7.77 -8.14 -0.04
CA ILE A 111 8.76 -9.02 -0.69
C ILE A 111 9.99 -9.28 0.18
N ILE A 112 10.41 -8.32 0.99
CA ILE A 112 11.56 -8.53 1.89
C ILE A 112 11.30 -9.68 2.86
N ILE A 113 10.09 -9.73 3.45
CA ILE A 113 9.76 -10.77 4.43
C ILE A 113 9.40 -12.12 3.78
N LEU A 114 9.04 -12.14 2.50
CA LEU A 114 8.52 -13.33 1.80
C LEU A 114 9.38 -14.58 1.96
N LYS A 115 10.71 -14.43 1.97
CA LYS A 115 11.65 -15.55 2.14
C LYS A 115 11.84 -15.97 3.59
N PHE A 116 11.73 -15.04 4.53
CA PHE A 116 11.93 -15.28 5.96
C PHE A 116 10.69 -15.89 6.60
N ASP A 117 9.52 -15.30 6.33
CA ASP A 117 8.24 -15.82 6.76
C ASP A 117 7.13 -15.51 5.72
N PRO A 118 6.68 -16.51 4.95
CA PRO A 118 5.62 -16.32 3.97
C PRO A 118 4.28 -15.99 4.63
N GLN A 119 4.01 -16.40 5.87
CA GLN A 119 2.75 -16.12 6.55
C GLN A 119 2.62 -14.63 6.91
N LEU A 120 3.66 -14.03 7.48
CA LEU A 120 3.71 -12.57 7.68
C LEU A 120 3.61 -11.79 6.37
N SER A 121 4.18 -12.30 5.28
CA SER A 121 4.06 -11.66 3.97
C SER A 121 2.60 -11.65 3.46
N LEU A 122 1.86 -12.75 3.69
CA LEU A 122 0.44 -12.84 3.37
C LEU A 122 -0.39 -11.89 4.23
N LEU A 123 -0.15 -11.85 5.54
CA LEU A 123 -0.82 -10.92 6.46
C LEU A 123 -0.66 -9.46 6.00
N ASN A 124 0.58 -9.05 5.69
CA ASN A 124 0.86 -7.70 5.22
C ASN A 124 0.17 -7.42 3.87
N PHE A 125 0.13 -8.38 2.96
CA PHE A 125 -0.58 -8.23 1.68
C PHE A 125 -2.09 -8.05 1.86
N VAL A 126 -2.72 -8.81 2.77
CA VAL A 126 -4.15 -8.66 3.09
C VAL A 126 -4.45 -7.29 3.70
N LEU A 127 -3.65 -6.85 4.68
CA LEU A 127 -3.79 -5.52 5.29
C LEU A 127 -3.60 -4.40 4.25
N TYR A 128 -2.63 -4.56 3.35
CA TYR A 128 -2.41 -3.65 2.23
C TYR A 128 -3.65 -3.55 1.32
N ILE A 129 -4.28 -4.67 0.94
CA ILE A 129 -5.50 -4.67 0.12
C ILE A 129 -6.63 -3.92 0.84
N ILE A 130 -6.82 -4.18 2.14
CA ILE A 130 -7.89 -3.54 2.94
C ILE A 130 -7.67 -2.01 2.99
N MET A 131 -6.46 -1.56 3.33
CA MET A 131 -6.15 -0.13 3.45
C MET A 131 -6.23 0.60 2.10
N THR A 132 -5.72 -0.01 1.02
CA THR A 132 -5.80 0.59 -0.32
C THR A 132 -7.22 0.65 -0.85
N ALA A 133 -8.00 -0.40 -0.66
CA ALA A 133 -9.42 -0.40 -1.01
C ALA A 133 -10.18 0.68 -0.24
N ALA A 134 -9.96 0.80 1.08
CA ALA A 134 -10.55 1.87 1.89
C ALA A 134 -10.20 3.27 1.35
N MET A 135 -8.92 3.50 1.02
CA MET A 135 -8.48 4.78 0.48
C MET A 135 -9.10 5.07 -0.88
N PHE A 136 -9.05 4.14 -1.85
CA PHE A 136 -9.65 4.35 -3.17
C PHE A 136 -11.16 4.55 -3.10
N MET A 137 -11.86 3.77 -2.27
CA MET A 137 -13.30 3.95 -2.06
C MET A 137 -13.60 5.34 -1.49
N SER A 138 -12.82 5.81 -0.52
CA SER A 138 -13.00 7.16 0.03
C SER A 138 -12.75 8.27 -1.00
N LEU A 139 -11.74 8.12 -1.87
CA LEU A 139 -11.48 9.04 -2.97
C LEU A 139 -12.61 9.02 -4.00
N THR A 140 -13.19 7.86 -4.30
CA THR A 140 -14.35 7.78 -5.22
C THR A 140 -15.56 8.51 -4.67
N THR A 141 -15.84 8.38 -3.37
CA THR A 141 -16.97 9.08 -2.74
C THR A 141 -16.78 10.59 -2.67
N ILE A 142 -15.54 11.07 -2.52
CA ILE A 142 -15.22 12.50 -2.53
C ILE A 142 -15.06 13.03 -3.97
N SER A 143 -14.90 12.15 -4.97
CA SER A 143 -14.52 12.47 -6.35
C SER A 143 -13.21 13.29 -6.46
N ALA A 144 -12.26 13.07 -5.54
CA ALA A 144 -11.00 13.80 -5.51
C ALA A 144 -9.88 13.04 -6.25
N THR A 145 -9.23 13.74 -7.16
CA THR A 145 -8.10 13.24 -7.96
C THR A 145 -6.81 14.00 -7.69
N LYS A 146 -6.93 15.27 -7.33
CA LYS A 146 -5.82 16.18 -7.01
C LYS A 146 -5.80 16.53 -5.53
N MET A 147 -4.62 16.92 -5.03
CA MET A 147 -4.42 17.36 -3.66
C MET A 147 -5.33 18.55 -3.25
N LEU A 148 -5.58 19.49 -4.17
CA LEU A 148 -6.47 20.63 -3.92
C LEU A 148 -7.96 20.21 -3.85
N GLU A 149 -8.35 19.19 -4.59
CA GLU A 149 -9.74 18.71 -4.58
C GLU A 149 -10.06 18.05 -3.24
N ILE A 150 -9.11 17.29 -2.68
CA ILE A 150 -9.28 16.68 -1.35
C ILE A 150 -9.21 17.73 -0.23
N SER A 151 -8.46 18.82 -0.35
CA SER A 151 -8.42 19.86 0.70
C SER A 151 -9.77 20.60 0.84
N THR A 152 -10.45 20.88 -0.27
CA THR A 152 -11.77 21.53 -0.25
C THR A 152 -12.90 20.60 0.21
N SER A 153 -12.63 19.31 0.41
CA SER A 153 -13.66 18.35 0.80
C SER A 153 -14.06 18.44 2.28
N TRP A 154 -13.21 19.04 3.12
CA TRP A 154 -13.49 19.25 4.55
C TRP A 154 -14.81 20.00 4.78
N SER A 155 -15.07 21.03 3.98
CA SER A 155 -16.27 21.84 4.08
C SER A 155 -17.53 21.12 3.59
N LYS A 156 -17.39 20.07 2.78
CA LYS A 156 -18.52 19.31 2.21
C LYS A 156 -18.89 18.11 3.06
N THR A 157 -17.90 17.31 3.45
CA THR A 157 -18.10 16.01 4.11
C THR A 157 -17.05 15.79 5.22
N PRO A 158 -17.11 16.54 6.34
CA PRO A 158 -16.04 16.56 7.34
C PRO A 158 -15.75 15.16 7.93
N ALA A 159 -16.79 14.39 8.23
CA ALA A 159 -16.63 13.04 8.79
C ALA A 159 -15.88 12.08 7.84
N LEU A 160 -16.13 12.16 6.54
CA LEU A 160 -15.41 11.32 5.59
C LEU A 160 -13.96 11.78 5.48
N THR A 161 -13.69 13.08 5.47
CA THR A 161 -12.34 13.63 5.37
C THR A 161 -11.46 13.34 6.59
N THR A 162 -12.03 13.26 7.79
CA THR A 162 -11.27 12.80 8.97
C THR A 162 -10.92 11.33 8.85
N THR A 163 -11.84 10.48 8.37
CA THR A 163 -11.55 9.06 8.16
C THR A 163 -10.51 8.84 7.06
N THR A 164 -10.52 9.60 5.96
CA THR A 164 -9.50 9.49 4.91
C THR A 164 -8.12 9.90 5.41
N MET A 165 -8.04 10.92 6.26
CA MET A 165 -6.80 11.32 6.93
C MET A 165 -6.27 10.20 7.83
N LEU A 166 -7.11 9.57 8.64
CA LEU A 166 -6.70 8.44 9.47
C LEU A 166 -6.20 7.25 8.63
N ILE A 167 -6.82 6.98 7.47
CA ILE A 167 -6.35 5.92 6.55
C ILE A 167 -5.00 6.27 5.92
N LEU A 168 -4.75 7.53 5.60
CA LEU A 168 -3.43 7.96 5.12
C LEU A 168 -2.35 7.74 6.20
N LEU A 169 -2.66 8.03 7.46
CA LEU A 169 -1.75 7.75 8.59
C LEU A 169 -1.60 6.24 8.84
N SER A 170 -2.64 5.44 8.59
CA SER A 170 -2.55 3.99 8.72
C SER A 170 -1.62 3.42 7.63
N LEU A 171 -1.73 3.87 6.38
CA LEU A 171 -0.79 3.52 5.30
C LEU A 171 0.65 3.97 5.65
N ALA A 172 0.81 5.14 6.26
CA ALA A 172 2.11 5.61 6.75
C ALA A 172 2.69 4.70 7.85
N GLY A 173 1.86 3.92 8.53
CA GLY A 173 2.25 2.94 9.54
C GLY A 173 2.58 3.59 10.88
N LEU A 174 1.78 4.56 11.32
CA LEU A 174 1.93 5.17 12.64
C LEU A 174 1.19 4.37 13.72
N PRO A 175 1.78 4.20 14.92
CA PRO A 175 1.02 3.71 16.08
C PRO A 175 -0.06 4.75 16.40
N PRO A 176 -1.33 4.44 16.71
CA PRO A 176 -2.01 3.19 17.10
C PRO A 176 -2.81 2.48 15.98
N LEU A 177 -2.49 2.73 14.71
CA LEU A 177 -3.28 2.29 13.55
C LEU A 177 -2.83 0.93 13.01
N THR A 178 -3.70 0.27 12.25
CA THR A 178 -3.45 -1.09 11.71
C THR A 178 -2.18 -1.20 10.87
N GLY A 179 -1.86 -0.22 10.03
CA GLY A 179 -0.70 -0.32 9.15
C GLY A 179 0.65 -0.20 9.86
N PHE A 180 0.66 0.07 11.17
CA PHE A 180 1.86 -0.09 12.00
C PHE A 180 2.19 -1.57 12.25
N THR A 181 1.17 -2.42 12.37
CA THR A 181 1.33 -3.83 12.72
C THR A 181 2.21 -4.61 11.74
N PRO A 182 2.06 -4.53 10.41
CA PRO A 182 2.94 -5.27 9.52
C PRO A 182 4.39 -4.78 9.58
N LYS A 183 4.62 -3.47 9.69
CA LYS A 183 5.98 -2.91 9.76
C LYS A 183 6.70 -3.34 11.04
N LEU A 184 5.98 -3.32 12.16
CA LEU A 184 6.50 -3.79 13.45
C LEU A 184 6.79 -5.30 13.40
N LEU A 185 5.85 -6.12 12.93
CA LEU A 185 6.04 -7.57 12.90
C LEU A 185 7.19 -7.99 11.96
N ILE A 186 7.30 -7.34 10.78
CA ILE A 186 8.38 -7.62 9.84
C ILE A 186 9.73 -7.26 10.45
N THR A 187 9.85 -6.12 11.13
CA THR A 187 11.11 -5.73 11.76
C THR A 187 11.50 -6.67 12.90
N LEU A 188 10.53 -7.13 13.70
CA LEU A 188 10.77 -8.14 14.74
C LEU A 188 11.27 -9.47 14.15
N GLU A 189 10.66 -9.97 13.08
CA GLU A 189 11.09 -11.23 12.46
C GLU A 189 12.48 -11.08 11.81
N LEU A 190 12.77 -9.94 11.17
CA LEU A 190 14.10 -9.67 10.62
C LEU A 190 15.19 -9.64 11.71
N VAL A 191 14.90 -9.04 12.87
CA VAL A 191 15.83 -9.03 14.01
C VAL A 191 16.03 -10.45 14.56
N LYS A 192 14.95 -11.23 14.67
CA LYS A 192 14.99 -12.63 15.13
C LYS A 192 15.83 -13.52 14.20
N GLN A 193 15.85 -13.25 12.91
CA GLN A 193 16.67 -13.94 11.90
C GLN A 193 18.10 -13.35 11.77
N ASN A 194 18.55 -12.55 12.74
CA ASN A 194 19.86 -11.85 12.76
C ASN A 194 20.11 -10.87 11.58
N ALA A 195 19.08 -10.50 10.82
CA ALA A 195 19.16 -9.53 9.72
C ALA A 195 18.95 -8.09 10.22
N THR A 196 19.64 -7.71 11.30
CA THR A 196 19.45 -6.41 11.99
C THR A 196 19.78 -5.22 11.10
N LEU A 197 20.86 -5.28 10.32
CA LEU A 197 21.25 -4.22 9.39
C LEU A 197 20.16 -3.96 8.33
N LEU A 198 19.55 -5.03 7.82
CA LEU A 198 18.45 -4.94 6.86
C LEU A 198 17.22 -4.28 7.50
N ALA A 199 16.85 -4.69 8.71
CA ALA A 199 15.73 -4.10 9.44
C ALA A 199 15.93 -2.58 9.65
N VAL A 200 17.13 -2.16 10.03
CA VAL A 200 17.48 -0.74 10.20
C VAL A 200 17.37 0.02 8.88
N ALA A 201 17.96 -0.51 7.80
CA ALA A 201 17.91 0.12 6.48
C ALA A 201 16.47 0.30 5.98
N VAL A 202 15.65 -0.74 6.07
CA VAL A 202 14.24 -0.71 5.65
C VAL A 202 13.45 0.33 6.44
N MET A 203 13.66 0.41 7.75
CA MET A 203 13.00 1.40 8.61
C MET A 203 13.37 2.83 8.22
N PHE A 204 14.66 3.13 8.05
CA PHE A 204 15.11 4.46 7.65
C PHE A 204 14.56 4.89 6.29
N ILE A 205 14.55 3.99 5.30
CA ILE A 205 14.01 4.30 3.97
C ILE A 205 12.49 4.53 4.04
N SER A 206 11.78 3.79 4.89
CA SER A 206 10.32 3.93 5.03
C SER A 206 9.88 5.31 5.57
N LEU A 207 10.77 6.03 6.26
CA LEU A 207 10.51 7.40 6.72
C LEU A 207 10.34 8.38 5.54
N LEU A 208 10.94 8.11 4.37
CA LEU A 208 10.70 8.94 3.19
C LEU A 208 9.24 8.86 2.73
N ALA A 209 8.63 7.67 2.83
CA ALA A 209 7.23 7.52 2.49
C ALA A 209 6.33 8.23 3.51
N LEU A 210 6.68 8.19 4.80
CA LEU A 210 5.98 8.89 5.87
C LEU A 210 5.83 10.40 5.57
N PHE A 211 6.87 11.04 5.02
CA PHE A 211 6.86 12.48 4.72
C PHE A 211 5.71 12.88 3.78
N PHE A 212 5.50 12.16 2.67
CA PHE A 212 4.46 12.56 1.72
C PHE A 212 3.05 12.31 2.28
N TYR A 213 2.88 11.31 3.16
CA TYR A 213 1.62 11.09 3.87
C TYR A 213 1.31 12.23 4.83
N ILE A 214 2.27 12.65 5.66
CA ILE A 214 2.10 13.77 6.59
C ILE A 214 1.78 15.06 5.83
N ARG A 215 2.44 15.29 4.69
CA ARG A 215 2.13 16.43 3.82
C ARG A 215 0.69 16.40 3.31
N LEU A 216 0.18 15.23 2.91
CA LEU A 216 -1.22 15.08 2.52
C LEU A 216 -2.17 15.36 3.67
N THR A 217 -1.93 14.79 4.85
CA THR A 217 -2.81 15.00 6.01
C THR A 217 -2.85 16.47 6.44
N TYR A 218 -1.71 17.15 6.35
CA TYR A 218 -1.58 18.58 6.62
C TYR A 218 -2.48 19.42 5.69
N ILE A 219 -2.49 19.12 4.40
CA ILE A 219 -3.29 19.85 3.40
C ILE A 219 -4.79 19.50 3.48
N VAL A 220 -5.14 18.28 3.90
CA VAL A 220 -6.55 17.85 3.97
C VAL A 220 -7.27 18.39 5.20
N THR A 221 -6.61 18.41 6.36
CA THR A 221 -7.31 18.62 7.65
C THR A 221 -6.71 19.71 8.53
N LEU A 222 -5.38 19.82 8.60
CA LEU A 222 -4.72 20.74 9.53
C LEU A 222 -4.71 22.19 9.02
N THR A 223 -4.90 22.37 7.71
CA THR A 223 -5.07 23.68 7.08
C THR A 223 -6.40 23.77 6.37
N LEU A 224 -7.10 24.89 6.55
CA LEU A 224 -8.35 25.16 5.85
C LEU A 224 -8.02 25.86 4.52
N SER A 225 -8.09 25.13 3.41
CA SER A 225 -7.96 25.74 2.08
C SER A 225 -9.17 26.62 1.75
N PRO A 226 -9.00 27.72 0.99
CA PRO A 226 -10.10 28.59 0.62
C PRO A 226 -11.17 27.81 -0.18
N ASN A 227 -12.43 27.90 0.26
CA ASN A 227 -13.56 27.28 -0.43
C ASN A 227 -14.09 28.18 -1.55
N THR A 228 -14.67 27.54 -2.58
CA THR A 228 -15.38 28.25 -3.64
C THR A 228 -16.81 28.62 -3.21
N PRO A 229 -17.40 29.71 -3.73
CA PRO A 229 -18.74 30.16 -3.33
C PRO A 229 -19.84 29.11 -3.63
N ASN A 230 -19.62 28.24 -4.62
CA ASN A 230 -20.55 27.16 -4.98
C ASN A 230 -20.65 26.04 -3.92
N SER A 231 -19.78 26.04 -2.89
CA SER A 231 -19.84 25.06 -1.80
C SER A 231 -21.13 25.11 -0.99
N LEU A 232 -21.77 26.28 -0.87
CA LEU A 232 -23.03 26.47 -0.14
C LEU A 232 -24.20 25.66 -0.71
N LEU A 233 -24.18 25.37 -2.01
CA LEU A 233 -25.20 24.52 -2.65
C LEU A 233 -25.07 23.06 -2.21
N ALA A 234 -23.84 22.56 -2.02
CA ALA A 234 -23.59 21.19 -1.57
C ALA A 234 -24.11 20.96 -0.14
N TRP A 235 -24.08 21.97 0.72
CA TRP A 235 -24.59 21.89 2.10
C TRP A 235 -26.10 21.65 2.19
N ARG A 236 -26.86 22.02 1.15
CA ARG A 236 -28.32 21.84 1.11
C ARG A 236 -28.72 20.45 0.61
N THR A 237 -27.79 19.66 0.11
CA THR A 237 -28.07 18.31 -0.40
C THR A 237 -28.00 17.28 0.71
N THR A 238 -28.95 16.34 0.72
CA THR A 238 -28.94 15.22 1.67
C THR A 238 -27.76 14.29 1.40
N THR A 239 -26.97 14.00 2.43
CA THR A 239 -25.80 13.13 2.32
C THR A 239 -26.23 11.69 2.02
N ARG A 240 -25.68 11.10 0.95
CA ARG A 240 -25.87 9.68 0.65
C ARG A 240 -24.97 8.84 1.57
N SER A 241 -25.54 7.86 2.27
CA SER A 241 -24.78 6.93 3.09
C SER A 241 -24.10 5.86 2.23
N TYR A 242 -22.78 5.77 2.30
CA TYR A 242 -22.01 4.69 1.68
C TYR A 242 -21.62 3.66 2.73
N SER A 243 -22.47 2.65 2.93
CA SER A 243 -22.25 1.61 3.95
C SER A 243 -20.99 0.78 3.70
N THR A 244 -20.70 0.46 2.44
CA THR A 244 -19.51 -0.31 2.06
C THR A 244 -18.21 0.42 2.37
N THR A 245 -18.16 1.74 2.14
CA THR A 245 -16.96 2.54 2.46
C THR A 245 -16.75 2.66 3.96
N ALA A 246 -17.83 2.77 4.75
CA ALA A 246 -17.73 2.81 6.21
C ALA A 246 -17.13 1.51 6.77
N ILE A 247 -17.60 0.36 6.28
CA ILE A 247 -17.07 -0.96 6.70
C ILE A 247 -15.58 -1.06 6.35
N MET A 248 -15.19 -0.76 5.12
CA MET A 248 -13.78 -0.82 4.70
C MET A 248 -12.90 0.13 5.50
N ASN A 249 -13.36 1.36 5.76
CA ASN A 249 -12.63 2.34 6.57
C ASN A 249 -12.46 1.86 8.02
N SER A 250 -13.50 1.27 8.62
CA SER A 250 -13.41 0.74 9.98
C SER A 250 -12.41 -0.41 10.10
N MET A 251 -12.43 -1.34 9.14
CA MET A 251 -11.47 -2.43 9.05
C MET A 251 -10.04 -1.91 8.89
N ALA A 252 -9.83 -0.91 8.03
CA ALA A 252 -8.52 -0.31 7.82
C ALA A 252 -7.94 0.39 9.07
N LEU A 253 -8.76 0.75 10.07
CA LEU A 253 -8.32 1.51 11.24
C LEU A 253 -8.22 0.70 12.54
N ILE A 254 -9.08 -0.31 12.74
CA ILE A 254 -9.30 -0.92 14.07
C ILE A 254 -8.78 -2.38 14.20
N LEU A 255 -8.15 -2.95 13.16
CA LEU A 255 -7.61 -4.32 13.22
C LEU A 255 -6.39 -4.54 14.14
N LEU A 256 -5.77 -3.49 14.69
CA LEU A 256 -4.57 -3.61 15.52
C LEU A 256 -4.73 -4.53 16.76
N PRO A 257 -5.78 -4.41 17.60
CA PRO A 257 -6.01 -5.33 18.72
C PRO A 257 -6.23 -6.79 18.33
N ILE A 258 -6.61 -7.09 17.08
CA ILE A 258 -6.90 -8.45 16.59
C ILE A 258 -5.63 -9.12 16.03
N THR A 259 -4.50 -8.41 15.99
CA THR A 259 -3.21 -8.95 15.54
C THR A 259 -2.76 -10.27 16.19
N PRO A 260 -2.85 -10.50 17.52
CA PRO A 260 -2.39 -11.76 18.10
C PRO A 260 -3.25 -12.94 17.61
N THR A 261 -4.55 -12.75 17.44
CA THR A 261 -5.43 -13.81 16.90
C THR A 261 -5.14 -14.10 15.44
N LEU A 262 -4.75 -13.10 14.65
CA LEU A 262 -4.37 -13.28 13.24
C LEU A 262 -3.04 -14.01 13.08
N LEU A 263 -2.14 -13.94 14.06
CA LEU A 263 -0.85 -14.65 14.04
C LEU A 263 -0.98 -16.12 14.49
N LEU A 264 -2.03 -16.45 15.22
CA LEU A 264 -2.28 -17.81 15.73
C LEU A 264 -3.03 -18.71 14.72
N LEU A 265 -3.64 -18.11 13.70
CA LEU A 265 -4.39 -18.78 12.63
C LEU A 265 -3.48 -19.13 11.46
#